data_AF-A0A0M3HIZ5-F1
#
_entry.id   AF-A0A0M3HIZ5-F1
#
_cell.length_a   1.000
_cell.length_b   1.000
_cell.length_c   1.000
_cell.angle_alpha   90.00
_cell.angle_beta   90.00
_cell.angle_gamma   90.00
#
_symmetry.space_group_name_H-M   'P 1'
#
loop_
_entity.id
_entity.type
_entity.pdbx_description
1 polymer ?
#
loop_
_entity_poly.entity_id
_entity_poly.type
_entity_poly.pdbx_seq_one_letter_code
_entity_poly.pdbx_strand_id
1 'polypeptide(L)'
;LYKYAYRSDLFQAGHSVQFVNPQTFCDSVWHLCDTTQELFGSFVGANTYLTPAGTAGFAPHWDEIDAFLLQLEGRKHWKVFAPIDDDDSLPRDSSGSLRFTKINWMEKDGDLNFRRGLTRGN
;
A
#
# COMPACT_ATOMS: atom_id res chain seq x y z
N LEU A 1 7.84 -15.54 21.73
CA LEU A 1 8.15 -16.63 20.78
C LEU A 1 6.92 -17.08 19.97
N TYR A 2 5.81 -17.50 20.60
CA TYR A 2 4.60 -17.97 19.89
C TYR A 2 3.96 -16.98 18.90
N LYS A 3 3.91 -15.67 19.22
CA LYS A 3 3.31 -14.65 18.34
C LYS A 3 4.07 -14.44 17.03
N TYR A 4 5.38 -14.65 17.03
CA TYR A 4 6.22 -14.52 15.83
C TYR A 4 6.18 -15.80 15.01
N ALA A 5 6.17 -16.97 15.65
CA ALA A 5 5.96 -18.26 14.99
C ALA A 5 4.62 -18.30 14.25
N TYR A 6 3.53 -17.87 14.90
CA TYR A 6 2.20 -17.79 14.28
C TYR A 6 2.17 -16.90 13.03
N ARG A 7 2.91 -15.79 13.02
CA ARG A 7 3.01 -14.90 11.84
C ARG A 7 3.81 -15.55 10.71
N SER A 8 4.84 -16.34 11.03
CA SER A 8 5.59 -17.12 10.05
C SER A 8 4.71 -18.19 9.40
N ASP A 9 3.90 -18.90 10.18
CA ASP A 9 3.02 -19.95 9.67
C ASP A 9 1.94 -19.38 8.74
N LEU A 10 1.35 -18.24 9.11
CA LEU A 10 0.39 -17.53 8.24
C LEU A 10 1.03 -17.04 6.94
N PHE A 11 2.25 -16.53 7.00
CA PHE A 11 2.97 -16.11 5.79
C PHE A 11 3.25 -17.30 4.87
N GLN A 12 3.70 -18.42 5.43
CA GLN A 12 3.90 -19.67 4.67
C GLN A 12 2.59 -20.22 4.08
N ALA A 13 1.45 -19.98 4.74
CA ALA A 13 0.13 -20.33 4.24
C ALA A 13 -0.42 -19.36 3.17
N GLY A 14 0.35 -18.36 2.73
CA GLY A 14 -0.02 -17.44 1.65
C GLY A 14 -0.65 -16.12 2.11
N HIS A 15 -0.65 -15.83 3.41
CA HIS A 15 -1.16 -14.55 3.91
C HIS A 15 -0.09 -13.45 3.84
N SER A 16 -0.53 -12.24 3.49
CA SER A 16 0.33 -11.06 3.59
C SER A 16 0.45 -10.57 5.04
N VAL A 17 1.60 -10.01 5.38
CA VAL A 17 1.85 -9.37 6.67
C VAL A 17 1.98 -7.87 6.46
N GLN A 18 1.20 -7.09 7.21
CA GLN A 18 1.35 -5.64 7.29
C GLN A 18 2.03 -5.26 8.61
N PHE A 19 3.09 -4.47 8.50
CA PHE A 19 3.69 -3.80 9.64
C PHE A 19 3.32 -2.32 9.61
N VAL A 20 2.53 -1.91 10.59
CA VAL A 20 2.01 -0.55 10.70
C VAL A 20 2.97 0.28 11.54
N ASN A 21 3.20 1.54 11.14
CA ASN A 21 4.07 2.47 11.85
C ASN A 21 5.52 1.94 12.05
N PRO A 22 6.21 1.49 10.97
CA PRO A 22 7.60 1.04 11.03
C PRO A 22 8.57 2.08 11.57
N GLN A 23 8.27 3.37 11.40
CA GLN A 23 9.09 4.47 11.90
C GLN A 23 9.29 4.44 13.43
N THR A 24 8.40 3.77 14.18
CA THR A 24 8.60 3.62 15.63
C THR A 24 9.76 2.69 15.98
N PHE A 25 10.17 1.82 15.05
CA PHE A 25 11.14 0.75 15.31
C PHE A 25 12.38 0.81 14.40
N CYS A 26 12.42 1.75 13.46
CA CYS A 26 13.49 1.85 12.49
C CYS A 26 13.85 3.31 12.23
N ASP A 27 15.01 3.73 12.72
CA ASP A 27 15.48 5.12 12.63
C ASP A 27 15.60 5.61 11.18
N SER A 28 15.99 4.74 10.24
CA SER A 28 16.05 5.11 8.82
C SER A 28 14.68 5.43 8.23
N VAL A 29 13.65 4.66 8.60
CA VAL A 29 12.28 4.92 8.17
C VAL A 29 11.73 6.16 8.86
N TRP A 30 12.02 6.33 10.15
CA TRP A 30 11.68 7.55 10.87
C TRP A 30 12.28 8.80 10.22
N HIS A 31 13.58 8.79 9.93
CA HIS A 31 14.25 9.92 9.32
C HIS A 31 13.69 10.23 7.91
N LEU A 32 13.35 9.21 7.13
CA LEU A 32 12.68 9.38 5.84
C LEU A 32 11.31 10.04 6.01
N CYS A 33 10.47 9.53 6.91
CA CYS A 33 9.16 10.11 7.18
C CYS A 33 9.28 11.55 7.68
N ASP A 34 10.17 11.83 8.64
CA ASP A 34 10.38 13.16 9.23
C ASP A 34 10.81 14.19 8.19
N THR A 35 11.84 13.88 7.40
CA THR A 35 12.31 14.78 6.34
C THR A 35 11.23 15.05 5.29
N THR A 36 10.48 14.01 4.91
CA THR A 36 9.41 14.13 3.92
C THR A 36 8.22 14.91 4.47
N GLN A 37 7.91 14.76 5.76
CA GLN A 37 6.84 15.53 6.41
C GLN A 37 7.15 17.03 6.43
N GLU A 38 8.42 17.40 6.68
CA GLU A 38 8.87 18.79 6.65
C GLU A 38 8.71 19.37 5.24
N LEU A 39 9.10 18.61 4.21
CA LEU A 39 8.96 19.00 2.82
C LEU A 39 7.50 19.22 2.40
N PHE A 40 6.60 18.31 2.79
CA PHE A 40 5.19 18.40 2.39
C PHE A 40 4.36 19.33 3.28
N GLY A 41 4.85 19.70 4.47
CA GLY A 41 4.08 20.46 5.45
C GLY A 41 2.83 19.72 5.95
N SER A 42 2.86 18.38 5.91
CA SER A 42 1.76 17.50 6.30
C SER A 42 2.33 16.25 6.97
N PHE A 43 1.53 15.57 7.78
CA PHE A 43 1.92 14.32 8.42
C PHE A 43 2.28 13.26 7.37
N VAL A 44 3.45 12.62 7.56
CA VAL A 44 3.90 11.49 6.76
C VAL A 44 4.10 10.28 7.66
N GLY A 45 3.43 9.18 7.32
CA GLY A 45 3.63 7.88 7.95
C GLY A 45 3.96 6.81 6.91
N ALA A 46 4.33 5.63 7.39
CA ALA A 46 4.63 4.49 6.53
C ALA A 46 3.88 3.23 6.99
N ASN A 47 3.71 2.31 6.05
CA ASN A 47 3.31 0.92 6.28
C ASN A 47 4.23 0.03 5.44
N THR A 48 4.63 -1.12 5.98
CA THR A 48 5.41 -2.11 5.25
C THR A 48 4.55 -3.34 4.97
N TYR A 49 4.65 -3.88 3.76
CA TYR A 49 3.87 -5.03 3.32
C TYR A 49 4.80 -6.14 2.86
N LEU A 50 4.64 -7.32 3.43
CA LEU A 50 5.30 -8.54 2.99
C LEU A 50 4.24 -9.50 2.42
N THR A 51 4.37 -9.87 1.15
CA THR A 51 3.39 -10.72 0.45
C THR A 51 4.11 -11.96 -0.11
N PRO A 52 3.63 -13.18 0.19
CA PRO A 52 4.19 -14.40 -0.40
C PRO A 52 4.04 -14.41 -1.92
N ALA A 53 5.01 -15.02 -2.62
CA ALA A 53 4.98 -15.14 -4.07
C ALA A 53 3.68 -15.84 -4.56
N GLY A 54 3.10 -15.33 -5.65
CA GLY A 54 1.88 -15.89 -6.24
C GLY A 54 0.59 -15.61 -5.46
N THR A 55 0.63 -14.75 -4.45
CA THR A 55 -0.56 -14.39 -3.63
C THR A 55 -0.87 -12.90 -3.70
N ALA A 56 -2.10 -12.53 -3.35
CA ALA A 56 -2.55 -11.14 -3.24
C ALA A 56 -3.09 -10.88 -1.83
N GLY A 57 -2.54 -9.86 -1.15
CA GLY A 57 -2.88 -9.55 0.24
C GLY A 57 -4.16 -8.74 0.44
N PHE A 58 -4.62 -8.01 -0.57
CA PHE A 58 -5.72 -7.06 -0.45
C PHE A 58 -6.62 -7.12 -1.66
N ALA A 59 -7.94 -7.05 -1.41
CA ALA A 59 -8.90 -6.74 -2.46
C ALA A 59 -8.69 -5.29 -2.93
N PRO A 60 -9.09 -4.95 -4.16
CA PRO A 60 -8.89 -3.61 -4.65
C PRO A 60 -9.61 -2.52 -3.86
N HIS A 61 -8.95 -1.37 -3.67
CA HIS A 61 -9.47 -0.23 -2.91
C HIS A 61 -8.68 1.05 -3.25
N TRP A 62 -9.19 2.20 -2.82
CA TRP A 62 -8.44 3.45 -2.72
C TRP A 62 -8.39 3.93 -1.27
N ASP A 63 -7.35 4.70 -0.95
CA ASP A 63 -7.17 5.31 0.37
C ASP A 63 -7.49 6.81 0.33
N GLU A 64 -7.73 7.40 1.50
CA GLU A 64 -7.87 8.86 1.70
C GLU A 64 -6.52 9.62 1.68
N ILE A 65 -5.41 8.91 1.50
CA ILE A 65 -4.05 9.47 1.51
C ILE A 65 -3.38 9.44 0.13
N ASP A 66 -2.52 10.42 -0.12
CA ASP A 66 -1.52 10.31 -1.18
C ASP A 66 -0.45 9.30 -0.74
N ALA A 67 -0.07 8.39 -1.63
CA ALA A 67 0.79 7.26 -1.29
C ALA A 67 2.01 7.17 -2.22
N PHE A 68 3.17 7.00 -1.61
CA PHE A 68 4.42 6.64 -2.28
C PHE A 68 4.74 5.20 -1.94
N LEU A 69 4.95 4.37 -2.95
CA LEU A 69 5.34 2.97 -2.82
C LEU A 69 6.81 2.83 -3.18
N LEU A 70 7.55 2.23 -2.28
CA LEU A 70 8.97 1.91 -2.43
C LEU A 70 9.12 0.39 -2.42
N GLN A 71 9.54 -0.20 -3.55
CA GLN A 71 9.76 -1.62 -3.69
C GLN A 71 11.12 -2.01 -3.10
N LEU A 72 11.11 -2.59 -1.90
CA LEU A 72 12.34 -2.96 -1.19
C LEU A 72 12.94 -4.28 -1.68
N GLU A 73 12.12 -5.32 -1.84
CA GLU A 73 12.57 -6.67 -2.18
C GLU A 73 11.61 -7.38 -3.13
N GLY A 74 12.13 -8.24 -4.02
CA GLY A 74 11.31 -9.01 -4.95
C GLY A 74 10.61 -8.15 -6.02
N ARG A 75 9.46 -8.63 -6.49
CA ARG A 75 8.63 -7.93 -7.49
C ARG A 75 7.16 -8.06 -7.12
N LYS A 76 6.41 -6.99 -7.35
CA LYS A 76 4.96 -6.96 -7.19
C LYS A 76 4.35 -6.28 -8.40
N HIS A 77 3.32 -6.91 -8.94
CA HIS A 77 2.57 -6.40 -10.07
C HIS A 77 1.41 -5.56 -9.56
N TRP A 78 1.37 -4.29 -9.95
CA TRP A 78 0.31 -3.38 -9.54
C TRP A 78 -0.64 -3.08 -10.70
N LYS A 79 -1.94 -3.20 -10.42
CA LYS A 79 -3.00 -2.65 -11.28
C LYS A 79 -3.52 -1.37 -10.64
N VAL A 80 -3.47 -0.30 -11.42
CA VAL A 80 -3.84 1.04 -10.97
C VAL A 80 -4.96 1.55 -11.87
N PHE A 81 -6.02 2.02 -11.24
CA PHE A 81 -7.25 2.45 -11.91
C PHE A 81 -7.47 3.93 -11.64
N ALA A 82 -7.85 4.66 -12.69
CA ALA A 82 -8.34 6.03 -12.54
C ALA A 82 -9.64 6.04 -11.71
N PRO A 83 -9.99 7.18 -11.10
CA PRO A 83 -11.31 7.37 -10.49
C PRO A 83 -12.42 7.06 -11.49
N ILE A 84 -13.55 6.53 -11.00
CA ILE A 84 -14.66 6.12 -11.86
C ILE A 84 -15.35 7.36 -12.43
N ASP A 85 -15.64 8.33 -11.56
CA ASP A 85 -16.26 9.61 -11.90
C ASP A 85 -15.50 10.78 -11.23
N ASP A 86 -15.81 12.02 -11.61
CA ASP A 86 -15.19 13.23 -11.03
C ASP A 86 -15.41 13.34 -9.52
N ASP A 87 -16.55 12.84 -9.02
CA ASP A 87 -16.87 12.79 -7.59
C ASP A 87 -15.98 11.81 -6.80
N ASP A 88 -15.42 10.79 -7.48
CA ASP A 88 -14.46 9.86 -6.91
C ASP A 88 -13.02 10.39 -7.00
N SER A 89 -12.82 11.57 -7.59
CA SER A 89 -11.50 12.20 -7.65
C SER A 89 -11.13 12.82 -6.31
N LEU A 90 -9.93 12.50 -5.83
CA LEU A 90 -9.40 13.02 -4.57
C LEU A 90 -10.32 12.82 -3.34
N PRO A 91 -10.81 11.60 -3.08
CA PRO A 91 -11.77 11.32 -2.04
C PRO A 91 -11.18 11.65 -0.66
N ARG A 92 -12.08 12.02 0.25
CA ARG A 92 -11.73 12.30 1.65
C ARG A 92 -11.72 11.06 2.54
N ASP A 93 -12.34 9.99 2.06
CA ASP A 93 -12.54 8.75 2.81
C ASP A 93 -12.04 7.55 1.98
N SER A 94 -11.48 6.54 2.67
CA SER A 94 -11.14 5.23 2.09
C SER A 94 -12.37 4.55 1.50
N SER A 95 -12.15 3.75 0.44
CA SER A 95 -13.16 2.83 -0.05
C SER A 95 -13.28 1.57 0.81
N GLY A 96 -14.41 0.88 0.69
CA GLY A 96 -14.45 -0.55 1.03
C GLY A 96 -13.68 -1.40 0.01
N SER A 97 -13.65 -2.72 0.23
CA SER A 97 -13.16 -3.65 -0.79
C SER A 97 -14.07 -3.65 -2.01
N LEU A 98 -13.49 -3.39 -3.19
CA LEU A 98 -14.21 -3.31 -4.45
C LEU A 98 -14.12 -4.62 -5.21
N ARG A 99 -15.13 -4.87 -6.06
CA ARG A 99 -15.10 -5.94 -7.07
C ARG A 99 -15.05 -5.27 -8.43
N PHE A 100 -13.96 -5.45 -9.16
CA PHE A 100 -13.88 -4.88 -10.50
C PHE A 100 -14.54 -5.78 -11.53
N THR A 101 -15.37 -5.18 -12.38
CA THR A 101 -15.98 -5.86 -13.54
C THR A 101 -15.51 -5.35 -14.90
N LYS A 102 -14.89 -4.16 -15.01
CA LYS A 102 -14.17 -3.67 -16.22
C LYS A 102 -13.87 -2.17 -16.10
N ILE A 103 -12.61 -1.75 -16.15
CA ILE A 103 -12.17 -0.39 -16.60
C ILE A 103 -10.69 -0.49 -17.02
N ASN A 104 -10.15 0.43 -17.83
CA ASN A 104 -8.74 0.49 -18.21
C ASN A 104 -7.83 0.63 -16.97
N TRP A 105 -6.85 -0.25 -16.82
CA TRP A 105 -5.82 -0.18 -15.78
C TRP A 105 -4.44 0.01 -16.40
N MET A 106 -3.54 0.62 -15.63
CA MET A 106 -2.12 0.63 -15.97
C MET A 106 -1.38 -0.39 -15.11
N GLU A 107 -0.52 -1.16 -15.76
CA GLU A 107 0.39 -2.08 -15.09
C GLU A 107 1.68 -1.34 -14.74
N LYS A 108 2.16 -1.57 -13.51
CA LYS A 108 3.35 -0.94 -12.99
C LYS A 108 4.13 -1.89 -12.10
N ASP A 109 5.44 -1.90 -12.31
CA ASP A 109 6.42 -2.58 -11.47
C ASP A 109 7.30 -1.55 -10.77
N GLY A 110 7.76 -1.87 -9.56
CA GLY A 110 8.72 -1.05 -8.81
C GLY A 110 8.07 0.11 -8.06
N ASP A 111 8.81 1.21 -7.95
CA ASP A 111 8.43 2.37 -7.16
C ASP A 111 7.31 3.17 -7.85
N LEU A 112 6.31 3.58 -7.06
CA LEU A 112 5.11 4.22 -7.58
C LEU A 112 4.66 5.39 -6.72
N ASN A 113 4.10 6.40 -7.36
CA ASN A 113 3.42 7.50 -6.70
C ASN A 113 1.95 7.47 -7.11
N PHE A 114 1.06 7.44 -6.13
CA PHE A 114 -0.37 7.47 -6.30
C PHE A 114 -0.97 8.64 -5.56
N ARG A 115 -1.77 9.43 -6.29
CA ARG A 115 -2.70 10.34 -5.63
C ARG A 115 -3.82 9.55 -4.96
N ARG A 116 -4.35 10.08 -3.87
CA ARG A 116 -5.57 9.56 -3.23
C ARG A 116 -6.71 9.43 -4.25
N GLY A 117 -7.52 8.39 -4.10
CA GLY A 117 -8.59 8.05 -5.05
C GLY A 117 -8.18 7.19 -6.24
N LEU A 118 -6.88 6.98 -6.48
CA LEU A 118 -6.47 5.92 -7.41
C LEU A 118 -6.71 4.56 -6.78
N THR A 119 -7.56 3.75 -7.42
CA THR A 119 -7.81 2.40 -6.95
C THR A 119 -6.61 1.52 -7.27
N ARG A 120 -6.23 0.65 -6.33
CA ARG A 120 -5.07 -0.23 -6.45
C ARG A 120 -5.49 -1.65 -6.11
N GLY A 121 -5.00 -2.61 -6.89
CA GLY A 121 -5.18 -4.03 -6.64
C GLY A 121 -4.06 -4.84 -7.28
N ASN A 122 -4.00 -6.13 -6.89
CA ASN A 122 -3.11 -7.11 -7.53
C ASN A 122 -3.97 -8.06 -8.39
#